data_AF-A0A2T5JW32-F1
#
_entry.id   AF-A0A2T5JW32-F1
#
_cell.length_a   1.000
_cell.length_b   1.000
_cell.length_c   1.000
_cell.angle_alpha   90.00
_cell.angle_beta   90.00
_cell.angle_gamma   90.00
#
_symmetry.space_group_name_H-M   'P 1'
#
loop_
_entity.id
_entity.type
_entity.pdbx_description
1 polymer ?
#
loop_
_entity_poly.entity_id
_entity_poly.type
_entity_poly.pdbx_seq_one_letter_code
_entity_poly.pdbx_strand_id
1 'polypeptide(L)'
;MGGYGPSGAHQYDRLAVAIQLDRAAALQSASWGLGQILGKNFKQAGFDDVETMVSTMVSGEDEQLLAMAKSINTNNLDQLLRTHDWSGFAERYNGPDYAAHNYDGLLNHFYQQYSSGKLPDLSVRAAQILLTYKGFSPGGINGLLGAGTVSAVKSYQLSAGIQVTGLIDDQLLESLAS
;
A
#
# COMPACT_ATOMS: atom_id res chain seq x y z
N MET A 1 -21.26 -11.36 0.50
CA MET A 1 -20.68 -10.99 -0.81
C MET A 1 -21.02 -9.53 -1.10
N GLY A 2 -20.09 -8.61 -0.83
CA GLY A 2 -20.32 -7.18 -1.06
C GLY A 2 -20.10 -6.82 -2.53
N GLY A 3 -21.10 -6.21 -3.16
CA GLY A 3 -21.07 -5.78 -4.57
C GLY A 3 -20.22 -4.53 -4.77
N TYR A 4 -18.95 -4.57 -4.39
CA TYR A 4 -18.09 -3.38 -4.37
C TYR A 4 -17.63 -2.91 -5.76
N GLY A 5 -17.75 -3.73 -6.80
CA GLY A 5 -17.23 -3.40 -8.14
C GLY A 5 -15.69 -3.43 -8.19
N PRO A 6 -15.08 -3.01 -9.31
CA PRO A 6 -13.62 -2.94 -9.44
C PRO A 6 -12.99 -2.00 -8.38
N SER A 7 -11.68 -2.09 -8.16
CA SER A 7 -10.98 -1.07 -7.36
C SER A 7 -10.80 0.22 -8.17
N GLY A 8 -10.67 1.38 -7.51
CA GLY A 8 -10.33 2.65 -8.18
C GLY A 8 -11.14 3.86 -7.69
N ALA A 9 -10.97 4.99 -8.39
CA ALA A 9 -11.50 6.29 -7.98
C ALA A 9 -13.02 6.31 -7.72
N HIS A 10 -13.79 5.48 -8.43
CA HIS A 10 -15.23 5.35 -8.26
C HIS A 10 -15.68 4.85 -6.88
N GLN A 11 -14.78 4.30 -6.06
CA GLN A 11 -15.07 4.02 -4.65
C GLN A 11 -15.31 5.31 -3.84
N TYR A 12 -14.65 6.42 -4.22
CA TYR A 12 -14.92 7.73 -3.62
C TYR A 12 -16.29 8.28 -4.03
N ASP A 13 -16.74 8.03 -5.26
CA ASP A 13 -18.09 8.43 -5.69
C ASP A 13 -19.16 7.71 -4.87
N ARG A 14 -18.98 6.41 -4.64
CA ARG A 14 -19.87 5.62 -3.76
C ARG A 14 -19.84 6.12 -2.32
N LEU A 15 -18.65 6.43 -1.81
CA LEU A 15 -18.50 7.00 -0.47
C LEU A 15 -19.21 8.36 -0.38
N ALA A 16 -19.09 9.22 -1.39
CA ALA A 16 -19.74 10.53 -1.43
C ALA A 16 -21.26 10.41 -1.35
N VAL A 17 -21.86 9.42 -2.03
CA VAL A 17 -23.30 9.12 -1.92
C VAL A 17 -23.64 8.67 -0.49
N ALA A 18 -22.87 7.76 0.10
CA ALA A 18 -23.12 7.29 1.47
C ALA A 18 -22.98 8.40 2.52
N ILE A 19 -22.02 9.31 2.34
CA ILE A 19 -21.81 10.48 3.21
C ILE A 19 -23.03 11.38 3.28
N GLN A 20 -23.81 11.49 2.19
CA GLN A 20 -25.05 12.27 2.17
C GLN A 20 -26.15 11.69 3.07
N LEU A 21 -26.09 10.38 3.37
CA LEU A 21 -27.05 9.71 4.24
C LEU A 21 -26.63 9.79 5.71
N ASP A 22 -25.41 9.36 5.99
CA ASP A 22 -24.77 9.45 7.31
C ASP A 22 -23.27 9.41 7.13
N ARG A 23 -22.62 10.55 7.38
CA ARG A 23 -21.18 10.70 7.19
C ARG A 23 -20.37 9.77 8.10
N ALA A 24 -20.68 9.73 9.40
CA ALA A 24 -19.90 8.95 10.34
C ALA A 24 -20.05 7.45 10.06
N ALA A 25 -21.26 6.98 9.75
CA ALA A 25 -21.50 5.59 9.37
C ALA A 25 -20.82 5.24 8.04
N ALA A 26 -20.89 6.14 7.05
CA ALA A 26 -20.23 5.96 5.75
C ALA A 26 -18.72 5.79 5.91
N LEU A 27 -18.06 6.69 6.64
CA LEU A 27 -16.61 6.60 6.87
C LEU A 27 -16.22 5.34 7.66
N GLN A 28 -17.03 4.93 8.64
CA GLN A 28 -16.80 3.71 9.40
C GLN A 28 -17.00 2.42 8.59
N SER A 29 -17.80 2.48 7.52
CA SER A 29 -18.09 1.35 6.65
C SER A 29 -17.04 1.11 5.54
N ALA A 30 -16.08 2.01 5.39
CA ALA A 30 -15.02 1.93 4.39
C ALA A 30 -13.68 1.54 5.01
N SER A 31 -12.84 0.83 4.24
CA SER A 31 -11.44 0.53 4.61
C SER A 31 -10.50 1.61 4.10
N TRP A 32 -9.51 1.98 4.91
CA TRP A 32 -8.62 3.13 4.65
C TRP A 32 -7.15 2.72 4.56
N GLY A 33 -6.43 3.36 3.64
CA GLY A 33 -4.97 3.26 3.46
C GLY A 33 -4.43 1.88 3.07
N LEU A 34 -3.10 1.77 3.06
CA LEU A 34 -2.34 0.55 2.71
C LEU A 34 -2.76 -0.67 3.53
N GLY A 35 -3.01 -0.49 4.83
CA GLY A 35 -3.44 -1.56 5.73
C GLY A 35 -4.93 -1.92 5.63
N GLN A 36 -5.72 -1.22 4.79
CA GLN A 36 -7.16 -1.48 4.63
C GLN A 36 -7.94 -1.53 5.96
N ILE A 37 -7.60 -0.66 6.91
CA ILE A 37 -8.23 -0.65 8.23
C ILE A 37 -9.67 -0.15 8.08
N LEU A 38 -10.64 -0.98 8.46
CA LEU A 38 -12.05 -0.61 8.42
C LEU A 38 -12.32 0.54 9.40
N GLY A 39 -12.94 1.62 8.92
CA GLY A 39 -13.08 2.88 9.66
C GLY A 39 -13.75 2.73 11.03
N LYS A 40 -14.66 1.75 11.21
CA LYS A 40 -15.26 1.43 12.53
C LYS A 40 -14.23 1.06 13.61
N ASN A 41 -13.03 0.66 13.20
CA ASN A 41 -11.92 0.29 14.07
C ASN A 41 -10.99 1.48 14.36
N PHE A 42 -11.45 2.74 14.19
CA PHE A 42 -10.65 3.95 14.41
C PHE A 42 -9.98 3.98 15.79
N LYS A 43 -10.63 3.46 16.84
CA LYS A 43 -10.04 3.37 18.19
C LYS A 43 -8.86 2.43 18.26
N GLN A 44 -8.93 1.27 17.61
CA GLN A 44 -7.84 0.30 17.55
C GLN A 44 -6.68 0.85 16.70
N ALA A 45 -6.98 1.62 15.66
CA ALA A 45 -5.98 2.39 14.91
C ALA A 45 -5.44 3.60 15.70
N GLY A 46 -6.05 3.92 16.84
CA GLY A 46 -5.53 4.89 17.79
C GLY A 46 -6.04 6.31 17.65
N PHE A 47 -7.22 6.49 17.06
CA PHE A 47 -7.90 7.75 16.86
C PHE A 47 -9.13 7.86 17.78
N ASP A 48 -9.51 9.09 18.11
CA ASP A 48 -10.68 9.36 18.94
C ASP A 48 -12.00 9.27 18.16
N ASP A 49 -11.93 9.52 16.84
CA ASP A 49 -13.06 9.46 15.92
C ASP A 49 -12.60 9.09 14.49
N VAL A 50 -13.57 8.75 13.64
CA VAL A 50 -13.32 8.31 12.26
C VAL A 50 -12.91 9.45 11.32
N GLU A 51 -13.33 10.69 11.57
CA GLU A 51 -12.95 11.83 10.72
C GLU A 51 -11.45 12.08 10.85
N THR A 52 -10.95 12.10 12.08
CA THR A 52 -9.53 12.26 12.40
C THR A 52 -8.71 11.13 11.79
N MET A 53 -9.16 9.87 11.91
CA MET A 53 -8.52 8.73 11.24
C MET A 53 -8.41 8.96 9.72
N VAL A 54 -9.52 9.34 9.08
CA VAL A 54 -9.57 9.54 7.63
C VAL A 54 -8.66 10.69 7.19
N SER A 55 -8.74 11.85 7.85
CA SER A 55 -7.91 13.00 7.50
C SER A 55 -6.42 12.70 7.66
N THR A 56 -6.05 11.96 8.71
CA THR A 56 -4.66 11.58 8.96
C THR A 56 -4.19 10.54 7.96
N MET A 57 -4.97 9.52 7.64
CA MET A 57 -4.58 8.52 6.65
C MET A 57 -4.55 9.06 5.21
N VAL A 58 -5.30 10.13 4.91
CA VAL A 58 -5.23 10.83 3.62
C VAL A 58 -3.98 11.69 3.48
N SER A 59 -3.35 12.13 4.58
CA SER A 59 -2.19 13.04 4.51
C SER A 59 -0.90 12.36 4.03
N GLY A 60 -0.77 11.04 4.17
CA GLY A 60 0.39 10.33 3.67
C GLY A 60 0.43 8.83 3.97
N GLU A 61 1.28 8.10 3.25
CA GLU A 61 1.49 6.66 3.45
C GLU A 61 2.13 6.34 4.81
N ASP A 62 2.98 7.23 5.35
CA ASP A 62 3.58 7.06 6.68
C ASP A 62 2.51 6.99 7.77
N GLU A 63 1.50 7.85 7.70
CA GLU A 63 0.38 7.84 8.63
C GLU A 63 -0.47 6.57 8.50
N GLN A 64 -0.62 6.06 7.28
CA GLN A 64 -1.32 4.79 7.04
C GLN A 64 -0.55 3.61 7.65
N LEU A 65 0.78 3.60 7.53
CA LEU A 65 1.64 2.58 8.13
C LEU A 65 1.63 2.65 9.66
N LEU A 66 1.68 3.86 10.22
CA LEU A 66 1.59 4.07 11.67
C LEU A 66 0.24 3.59 12.22
N ALA A 67 -0.87 3.94 11.56
CA ALA A 67 -2.20 3.46 11.93
C ALA A 67 -2.29 1.92 11.87
N MET A 68 -1.70 1.30 10.85
CA MET A 68 -1.65 -0.16 10.70
C MET A 68 -0.86 -0.81 11.83
N ALA A 69 0.34 -0.30 12.12
CA ALA A 69 1.18 -0.80 13.21
C ALA A 69 0.48 -0.65 14.57
N LYS A 70 -0.18 0.47 14.81
CA LYS A 70 -0.95 0.69 16.05
C LYS A 70 -2.10 -0.30 16.17
N SER A 71 -2.86 -0.51 15.10
CA SER A 71 -3.93 -1.52 15.06
C SER A 71 -3.43 -2.94 15.32
N ILE A 72 -2.29 -3.34 14.72
CA ILE A 72 -1.67 -4.65 14.97
C ILE A 72 -1.31 -4.82 16.45
N ASN A 73 -0.69 -3.80 17.06
CA ASN A 73 -0.31 -3.85 18.48
C ASN A 73 -1.53 -3.84 19.40
N THR A 74 -2.51 -2.96 19.18
CA THR A 74 -3.72 -2.86 20.02
C THR A 74 -4.58 -4.13 19.98
N ASN A 75 -4.58 -4.85 18.85
CA ASN A 75 -5.26 -6.13 18.72
C ASN A 75 -4.39 -7.33 19.15
N ASN A 76 -3.19 -7.10 19.69
CA ASN A 76 -2.23 -8.12 20.11
C ASN A 76 -1.89 -9.13 19.00
N LEU A 77 -1.76 -8.64 17.77
CA LEU A 77 -1.43 -9.46 16.60
C LEU A 77 0.08 -9.49 16.32
N ASP A 78 0.86 -8.67 17.00
CA ASP A 78 2.30 -8.56 16.81
C ASP A 78 3.03 -9.87 17.15
N GLN A 79 2.58 -10.58 18.20
CA GLN A 79 3.14 -11.88 18.55
C GLN A 79 3.01 -12.88 17.41
N LEU A 80 1.87 -12.91 16.72
CA LEU A 80 1.61 -13.82 15.60
C LEU A 80 2.55 -13.54 14.43
N LEU A 81 2.82 -12.26 14.15
CA LEU A 81 3.85 -11.88 13.17
C LEU A 81 5.25 -12.32 13.62
N ARG A 82 5.62 -12.09 14.89
CA ARG A 82 6.94 -12.45 15.44
C ARG A 82 7.21 -13.95 15.45
N THR A 83 6.16 -14.76 15.69
CA THR A 83 6.26 -16.22 15.69
C THR A 83 5.95 -16.85 14.34
N HIS A 84 5.74 -16.03 13.31
CA HIS A 84 5.36 -16.47 11.96
C HIS A 84 4.11 -17.36 11.93
N ASP A 85 3.16 -17.10 12.83
CA ASP A 85 1.83 -17.71 12.80
C ASP A 85 0.98 -16.97 11.75
N TRP A 86 1.24 -17.27 10.48
CA TRP A 86 0.62 -16.58 9.35
C TRP A 86 -0.87 -16.83 9.26
N SER A 87 -1.31 -18.05 9.53
CA SER A 87 -2.73 -18.41 9.53
C SER A 87 -3.46 -17.70 10.68
N GLY A 88 -2.90 -17.72 11.90
CA GLY A 88 -3.47 -17.01 13.04
C GLY A 88 -3.51 -15.50 12.85
N PHE A 89 -2.47 -14.90 12.25
CA PHE A 89 -2.48 -13.48 11.90
C PHE A 89 -3.52 -13.18 10.82
N ALA A 90 -3.51 -13.94 9.72
CA ALA A 90 -4.40 -13.70 8.59
C ALA A 90 -5.87 -13.84 8.96
N GLU A 91 -6.23 -14.83 9.78
CA GLU A 91 -7.59 -15.03 10.28
C GLU A 91 -8.06 -13.81 11.09
N ARG A 92 -7.24 -13.33 12.03
CA ARG A 92 -7.62 -12.22 12.92
C ARG A 92 -7.64 -10.88 12.20
N TYR A 93 -6.75 -10.69 11.23
CA TYR A 93 -6.64 -9.44 10.49
C TYR A 93 -7.68 -9.34 9.36
N ASN A 94 -7.87 -10.41 8.59
CA ASN A 94 -8.71 -10.41 7.38
C ASN A 94 -10.08 -11.08 7.58
N GLY A 95 -10.25 -11.85 8.66
CA GLY A 95 -11.49 -12.58 8.97
C GLY A 95 -11.46 -14.06 8.59
N PRO A 96 -12.55 -14.81 8.85
CA PRO A 96 -12.59 -16.26 8.72
C PRO A 96 -12.39 -16.77 7.28
N ASP A 97 -12.70 -15.95 6.27
CA ASP A 97 -12.50 -16.30 4.86
C ASP A 97 -11.04 -16.12 4.38
N TYR A 98 -10.09 -15.86 5.29
CA TYR A 98 -8.71 -15.52 4.92
C TYR A 98 -8.04 -16.57 4.02
N ALA A 99 -8.29 -17.85 4.30
CA ALA A 99 -7.69 -18.96 3.60
C ALA A 99 -8.20 -19.06 2.15
N ALA A 100 -9.47 -18.69 1.90
CA ALA A 100 -10.02 -18.65 0.55
C ALA A 100 -9.32 -17.59 -0.34
N HIS A 101 -8.70 -16.59 0.28
CA HIS A 101 -7.91 -15.55 -0.38
C HIS A 101 -6.39 -15.79 -0.28
N ASN A 102 -5.96 -16.92 0.29
CA ASN A 102 -4.55 -17.30 0.44
C ASN A 102 -3.71 -16.24 1.16
N TYR A 103 -4.29 -15.50 2.11
CA TYR A 103 -3.55 -14.42 2.80
C TYR A 103 -2.37 -14.96 3.61
N ASP A 104 -2.53 -16.10 4.28
CA ASP A 104 -1.50 -16.78 5.05
C ASP A 104 -0.36 -17.30 4.17
N GLY A 105 -0.70 -17.93 3.03
CA GLY A 105 0.29 -18.37 2.06
C GLY A 105 1.09 -17.21 1.45
N LEU A 106 0.42 -16.08 1.16
CA LEU A 106 1.07 -14.87 0.67
C LEU A 106 1.99 -14.24 1.73
N LEU A 107 1.55 -14.15 2.98
CA LEU A 107 2.38 -13.65 4.09
C LEU A 107 3.65 -14.49 4.23
N ASN A 108 3.52 -15.82 4.24
CA ASN A 108 4.67 -16.72 4.31
C ASN A 108 5.61 -16.56 3.10
N HIS A 109 5.05 -16.52 1.89
CA HIS A 109 5.81 -16.36 0.66
C HIS A 109 6.65 -15.08 0.67
N PHE A 110 6.02 -13.93 0.96
CA PHE A 110 6.73 -12.65 1.00
C PHE A 110 7.70 -12.56 2.18
N TYR A 111 7.37 -13.16 3.33
CA TYR A 111 8.33 -13.27 4.43
C TYR A 111 9.60 -14.00 3.97
N GLN A 112 9.48 -15.17 3.36
CA GLN A 112 10.63 -15.95 2.87
C GLN A 112 11.43 -15.19 1.81
N GLN A 113 10.73 -14.53 0.88
CA GLN A 113 11.34 -13.71 -0.15
C GLN A 113 12.18 -12.57 0.44
N TYR A 114 11.66 -11.86 1.45
CA TYR A 114 12.32 -10.69 2.02
C TYR A 114 13.29 -11.02 3.15
N SER A 115 13.14 -12.16 3.84
CA SER A 115 14.07 -12.60 4.87
C SER A 115 15.40 -13.09 4.29
N SER A 116 15.42 -13.52 3.03
CA SER A 116 16.60 -14.07 2.36
C SER A 116 17.05 -13.28 1.12
N GLY A 117 16.18 -12.39 0.61
CA GLY A 117 16.41 -11.64 -0.62
C GLY A 117 16.69 -10.16 -0.40
N LYS A 118 16.68 -9.42 -1.51
CA LYS A 118 16.82 -7.96 -1.49
C LYS A 118 15.49 -7.33 -1.07
N LEU A 119 15.55 -6.46 -0.07
CA LEU A 119 14.40 -5.67 0.34
C LEU A 119 14.03 -4.65 -0.76
N PRO A 120 12.74 -4.29 -0.89
CA PRO A 120 12.31 -3.16 -1.69
C PRO A 120 13.06 -1.88 -1.30
N ASP A 121 13.50 -1.13 -2.30
CA ASP A 121 14.19 0.13 -2.13
C ASP A 121 13.23 1.29 -2.42
N LEU A 122 13.17 2.27 -1.50
CA LEU A 122 12.23 3.39 -1.60
C LEU A 122 12.55 4.33 -2.77
N SER A 123 13.83 4.53 -3.10
CA SER A 123 14.25 5.32 -4.26
C SER A 123 13.87 4.62 -5.56
N VAL A 124 14.00 3.29 -5.61
CA VAL A 124 13.51 2.48 -6.74
C VAL A 124 12.00 2.61 -6.87
N ARG A 125 11.24 2.51 -5.77
CA ARG A 125 9.78 2.66 -5.78
C ARG A 125 9.38 4.06 -6.26
N ALA A 126 10.04 5.11 -5.77
CA ALA A 126 9.79 6.48 -6.20
C ALA A 126 10.04 6.66 -7.71
N ALA A 127 11.15 6.13 -8.22
CA ALA A 127 11.44 6.14 -9.65
C ALA A 127 10.36 5.39 -10.45
N GLN A 128 9.91 4.21 -10.01
CA GLN A 128 8.84 3.45 -10.68
C GLN A 128 7.52 4.24 -10.76
N ILE A 129 7.16 4.97 -9.69
CA ILE A 129 5.97 5.84 -9.67
C ILE A 129 6.13 6.97 -10.69
N LEU A 130 7.25 7.69 -10.67
CA LEU A 130 7.49 8.84 -11.55
C LEU A 130 7.60 8.42 -13.02
N LEU A 131 8.26 7.29 -13.30
CA LEU A 131 8.31 6.69 -14.64
C LEU A 131 6.90 6.39 -15.15
N THR A 132 6.06 5.75 -14.32
CA THR A 132 4.67 5.45 -14.67
C THR A 132 3.88 6.73 -14.97
N TYR A 133 4.02 7.75 -14.13
CA TYR A 133 3.39 9.05 -14.33
C TYR A 133 3.81 9.72 -15.64
N LYS A 134 5.09 9.61 -16.01
CA LYS A 134 5.64 10.13 -17.27
C LYS A 134 5.39 9.21 -18.49
N GLY A 135 4.63 8.12 -18.32
CA GLY A 135 4.26 7.21 -19.41
C GLY A 135 5.28 6.12 -19.74
N PHE A 136 6.32 5.94 -18.92
CA PHE A 136 7.31 4.86 -19.05
C PHE A 136 6.95 3.72 -18.10
N SER A 137 6.51 2.57 -18.63
CA SER A 137 6.08 1.45 -17.78
C SER A 137 7.25 0.66 -17.18
N PRO A 138 7.43 0.64 -15.85
CA PRO A 138 8.48 -0.15 -15.20
C PRO A 138 8.12 -1.64 -15.02
N GLY A 139 6.93 -2.07 -15.46
CA GLY A 139 6.44 -3.43 -15.24
C GLY A 139 5.93 -3.71 -13.82
N GLY A 140 5.74 -2.66 -13.01
CA GLY A 140 5.20 -2.74 -11.64
C GLY A 140 5.85 -1.72 -10.71
N ILE A 141 5.16 -1.39 -9.61
CA ILE A 141 5.66 -0.52 -8.53
C ILE A 141 5.85 -1.41 -7.30
N ASN A 142 7.07 -1.92 -7.11
CA ASN A 142 7.40 -2.90 -6.07
C ASN A 142 8.73 -2.61 -5.36
N GLY A 143 9.41 -1.51 -5.70
CA GLY A 143 10.71 -1.14 -5.13
C GLY A 143 11.86 -2.06 -5.53
N LEU A 144 11.66 -2.98 -6.48
CA LEU A 144 12.70 -3.89 -6.95
C LEU A 144 13.27 -3.41 -8.30
N LEU A 145 14.59 -3.37 -8.40
CA LEU A 145 15.29 -3.03 -9.64
C LEU A 145 15.33 -4.24 -10.59
N GLY A 146 14.18 -4.55 -11.19
CA GLY A 146 14.04 -5.60 -12.18
C GLY A 146 14.30 -5.12 -13.61
N ALA A 147 14.29 -6.06 -14.57
CA ALA A 147 14.51 -5.77 -15.98
C ALA A 147 13.51 -4.74 -16.55
N GLY A 148 12.24 -4.79 -16.12
CA GLY A 148 11.22 -3.80 -16.49
C GLY A 148 11.60 -2.39 -16.03
N THR A 149 11.97 -2.23 -14.76
CA THR A 149 12.44 -0.96 -14.20
C THR A 149 13.65 -0.43 -14.96
N VAL A 150 14.67 -1.26 -15.22
CA VAL A 150 15.89 -0.83 -15.94
C VAL A 150 15.56 -0.39 -17.37
N SER A 151 14.69 -1.11 -18.08
CA SER A 151 14.25 -0.75 -19.43
C SER A 151 13.49 0.59 -19.45
N ALA A 152 12.61 0.82 -18.47
CA ALA A 152 11.89 2.09 -18.33
C ALA A 152 12.83 3.26 -18.03
N VAL A 153 13.81 3.07 -17.13
CA VAL A 153 14.85 4.07 -16.83
C VAL A 153 15.62 4.45 -18.08
N LYS A 154 16.12 3.46 -18.85
CA LYS A 154 16.87 3.72 -20.08
C LYS A 154 16.04 4.48 -21.12
N SER A 155 14.76 4.11 -21.25
CA SER A 155 13.83 4.76 -22.17
C SER A 155 13.58 6.22 -21.78
N TYR A 156 13.39 6.47 -20.49
CA TYR A 156 13.24 7.83 -19.96
C TYR A 156 14.51 8.66 -20.17
N GLN A 157 15.67 8.15 -19.79
CA GLN A 157 16.96 8.83 -19.94
C GLN A 157 17.20 9.26 -21.39
N LEU A 158 16.91 8.35 -22.33
CA LEU A 158 16.98 8.65 -23.77
C LEU A 158 16.02 9.77 -24.17
N SER A 159 14.77 9.72 -23.69
CA SER A 159 13.76 10.76 -24.01
C SER A 159 14.08 12.13 -23.41
N ALA A 160 14.69 12.15 -22.23
CA ALA A 160 15.06 13.36 -21.50
C ALA A 160 16.39 13.95 -21.96
N GLY A 161 17.11 13.28 -22.86
CA GLY A 161 18.41 13.74 -23.37
C GLY A 161 19.54 13.69 -22.33
N ILE A 162 19.39 12.89 -21.27
CA ILE A 162 20.44 12.65 -20.27
C ILE A 162 21.21 11.35 -20.59
N GLN A 163 22.33 11.12 -19.90
CA GLN A 163 23.15 9.93 -20.13
C GLN A 163 22.35 8.64 -19.87
N VAL A 164 22.35 7.71 -20.84
CA VAL A 164 21.63 6.43 -20.73
C VAL A 164 22.47 5.43 -19.93
N THR A 165 22.35 5.46 -18.61
CA THR A 165 23.05 4.55 -17.69
C THR A 165 22.21 3.31 -17.35
N GLY A 166 20.88 3.43 -17.35
CA GLY A 166 19.97 2.44 -16.79
C GLY A 166 20.02 2.34 -15.26
N LEU A 167 20.74 3.24 -14.60
CA LEU A 167 20.87 3.33 -13.16
C LEU A 167 19.87 4.36 -12.61
N ILE A 168 19.46 4.14 -11.36
CA ILE A 168 18.70 5.13 -10.59
C ILE A 168 19.71 5.88 -9.74
N ASP A 169 20.13 7.05 -10.23
CA ASP A 169 21.05 7.97 -9.58
C ASP A 169 20.35 9.33 -9.31
N ASP A 170 21.03 10.22 -8.61
CA ASP A 170 20.47 11.53 -8.23
C ASP A 170 20.05 12.34 -9.46
N GLN A 171 20.83 12.29 -10.55
CA GLN A 171 20.50 12.99 -11.80
C GLN A 171 19.19 12.48 -12.40
N LEU A 172 18.97 11.16 -12.43
CA LEU A 172 17.71 10.59 -12.88
C LEU A 172 16.55 11.03 -11.98
N LEU A 173 16.72 10.93 -10.66
CA LEU A 173 15.65 11.24 -9.70
C LEU A 173 15.24 12.72 -9.77
N GLU A 174 16.21 13.64 -9.86
CA GLU A 174 15.96 15.07 -10.06
C GLU A 174 15.20 15.33 -11.37
N SER A 175 15.63 14.70 -12.47
CA SER A 175 14.96 14.83 -13.76
C SER A 175 13.53 14.27 -13.72
N LEU A 176 13.31 13.13 -13.05
CA LEU A 176 11.99 12.53 -12.90
C LEU A 176 11.04 13.39 -12.06
N ALA A 177 11.56 14.17 -11.12
CA ALA A 177 10.78 15.04 -10.24
C ALA A 177 10.40 16.40 -10.87
N SER A 178 11.06 16.79 -11.97
CA SER A 178 10.72 18.00 -12.76
C SER A 178 9.49 17.82 -13.64
#